data_AF-A0A7C9J4U0-F1
#
_entry.id   AF-A0A7C9J4U0-F1
#
_cell.length_a   1.000
_cell.length_b   1.000
_cell.length_c   1.000
_cell.angle_alpha   90.00
_cell.angle_beta   90.00
_cell.angle_gamma   90.00
#
_symmetry.space_group_name_H-M   'P 1'
#
loop_
_entity.id
_entity.type
_entity.pdbx_description
1 polymer ?
#
loop_
_entity_poly.entity_id
_entity_poly.type
_entity_poly.pdbx_seq_one_letter_code
_entity_poly.pdbx_strand_id
1 'polypeptide(L)'
;MTESLKTIQNAIAKEGLDWQAAATSVSQLSAEEQKDMLGLRVDKAELDATEKAIKAASALSALQTEAGFPLAIDWRNNGGNWTTPIKNQGGCGSCVAHGTLATIEARASIVCKNPNLDLDLSESHLFFCGCGNCCGNGWHFAPALEFCKNTGVAKEADFPYVDSNQPCKPGVVPMFKIDGWSQVLALADRKNLLAARGPMVAGMAVYQDFFSYSGGVYKHVSGSLAGYHAISVVGYNEAGKYWICKNSWGTNWGELGPDGQRGWFRIAYGDSGLDTQFAFYDVQLNQCPVPVEDPCLKHRLYLSSVLRAAQTNRALRACLLFHVCRVGRLPLCSRTVMAVVSRVQSVLKVCPQFRAAFCRALQAT
;
A
#
# COMPACT_ATOMS: atom_id res chain seq x y z
N MET A 1 4.59 18.18 -25.57
CA MET A 1 4.19 19.53 -25.13
C MET A 1 3.10 19.35 -24.08
N THR A 2 3.25 20.02 -22.93
CA THR A 2 2.25 20.07 -21.86
C THR A 2 1.08 20.98 -22.28
N GLU A 3 -0.15 20.60 -21.95
CA GLU A 3 -1.34 21.41 -22.26
C GLU A 3 -1.35 22.69 -21.45
N SER A 4 -1.76 23.80 -22.07
CA SER A 4 -1.85 25.08 -21.35
C SER A 4 -3.06 25.08 -20.42
N LEU A 5 -2.91 25.61 -19.20
CA LEU A 5 -4.01 25.67 -18.23
C LEU A 5 -5.26 26.36 -18.80
N LYS A 6 -5.06 27.42 -19.60
CA LYS A 6 -6.16 28.13 -20.26
C LYS A 6 -6.87 27.28 -21.30
N THR A 7 -6.15 26.42 -22.04
CA THR A 7 -6.74 25.46 -22.98
C THR A 7 -7.67 24.50 -22.24
N ILE A 8 -7.19 23.93 -21.13
CA ILE A 8 -7.95 22.99 -20.31
C ILE A 8 -9.22 23.67 -19.76
N GLN A 9 -9.08 24.85 -19.15
CA GLN A 9 -10.22 25.60 -18.59
C GLN A 9 -11.28 25.95 -19.64
N ASN A 10 -10.85 26.34 -20.85
CA ASN A 10 -11.77 26.60 -21.96
C ASN A 10 -12.49 25.32 -22.42
N ALA A 11 -11.80 24.18 -22.46
CA ALA A 11 -12.40 22.90 -22.83
C ALA A 11 -13.44 22.44 -21.80
N ILE A 12 -13.14 22.58 -20.50
CA ILE A 12 -14.10 22.32 -19.40
C ILE A 12 -15.36 23.16 -19.58
N ALA A 13 -15.20 24.47 -19.76
CA ALA A 13 -16.32 25.39 -19.92
C ALA A 13 -17.16 25.09 -21.16
N LYS A 14 -16.52 24.72 -22.27
CA LYS A 14 -17.19 24.33 -23.52
C LYS A 14 -18.07 23.09 -23.35
N GLU A 15 -17.62 22.12 -22.57
CA GLU A 15 -18.37 20.89 -22.27
C GLU A 15 -19.41 21.08 -21.14
N GLY A 16 -19.50 22.28 -20.55
CA GLY A 16 -20.44 22.58 -19.47
C GLY A 16 -20.15 21.83 -18.17
N LEU A 17 -18.89 21.47 -17.94
CA LEU A 17 -18.44 20.76 -16.74
C LEU A 17 -18.03 21.73 -15.63
N ASP A 18 -18.02 21.24 -14.40
CA ASP A 18 -17.79 22.04 -13.18
C ASP A 18 -16.48 21.68 -12.44
N TRP A 19 -15.68 20.76 -12.98
CA TRP A 19 -14.38 20.43 -12.39
C TRP A 19 -13.34 21.52 -12.64
N GLN A 20 -12.38 21.63 -11.74
CA GLN A 20 -11.44 22.75 -11.67
C GLN A 20 -10.05 22.32 -12.08
N ALA A 21 -9.51 22.99 -13.08
CA ALA A 21 -8.10 22.92 -13.45
C ALA A 21 -7.33 24.11 -12.85
N ALA A 22 -6.21 23.82 -12.21
CA ALA A 22 -5.26 24.79 -11.67
C ALA A 22 -3.81 24.30 -11.84
N ALA A 23 -2.84 25.17 -11.61
CA ALA A 23 -1.45 24.73 -11.48
C ALA A 23 -1.31 23.85 -10.23
N THR A 24 -0.71 22.67 -10.38
CA THR A 24 -0.45 21.71 -9.31
C THR A 24 1.04 21.37 -9.27
N SER A 25 1.47 20.64 -8.24
CA SER A 25 2.84 20.09 -8.19
C SER A 25 3.18 19.20 -9.38
N VAL A 26 2.19 18.58 -10.03
CA VAL A 26 2.38 17.65 -11.15
C VAL A 26 2.28 18.36 -12.51
N SER A 27 1.35 19.31 -12.66
CA SER A 27 1.21 20.06 -13.91
C SER A 27 2.43 20.93 -14.23
N GLN A 28 3.23 21.25 -13.21
CA GLN A 28 4.45 22.07 -13.31
C GLN A 28 5.70 21.25 -13.67
N LEU A 29 5.62 19.92 -13.61
CA LEU A 29 6.71 19.03 -14.02
C LEU A 29 6.89 19.06 -15.55
N SER A 30 8.07 18.68 -16.02
CA SER A 30 8.32 18.39 -17.44
C SER A 30 7.48 17.22 -17.93
N ALA A 31 7.35 17.09 -19.26
CA ALA A 31 6.56 15.99 -19.83
C ALA A 31 7.16 14.61 -19.55
N GLU A 32 8.48 14.54 -19.40
CA GLU A 32 9.23 13.34 -19.01
C GLU A 32 8.95 12.99 -17.54
N GLU A 33 9.10 13.96 -16.64
CA GLU A 33 8.80 13.76 -15.21
C GLU A 33 7.32 13.40 -14.97
N GLN A 34 6.39 13.97 -15.73
CA GLN A 34 4.98 13.59 -15.67
C GLN A 34 4.74 12.12 -16.04
N LYS A 35 5.52 11.57 -16.98
CA LYS A 35 5.44 10.15 -17.33
C LYS A 35 6.00 9.26 -16.22
N ASP A 36 7.04 9.73 -15.52
CA ASP A 36 7.63 9.00 -14.39
C ASP A 36 6.68 8.92 -13.17
N MET A 37 5.68 9.81 -13.08
CA MET A 37 4.58 9.71 -12.11
C MET A 37 3.59 8.57 -12.42
N LEU A 38 3.68 7.95 -13.61
CA LEU A 38 2.83 6.86 -14.06
C LEU A 38 3.60 5.54 -13.97
N GLY A 39 2.88 4.44 -13.82
CA GLY A 39 3.57 3.15 -13.61
C GLY A 39 2.70 1.92 -13.63
N LEU A 40 1.41 2.03 -13.98
CA LEU A 40 0.60 0.85 -14.18
C LEU A 40 0.90 0.28 -15.57
N ARG A 41 1.35 -0.97 -15.61
CA ARG A 41 1.62 -1.69 -16.85
C ARG A 41 0.39 -2.50 -17.24
N VAL A 42 -0.13 -2.15 -18.40
CA VAL A 42 -1.25 -2.81 -19.05
C VAL A 42 -1.08 -2.60 -20.55
N ASP A 43 -1.38 -3.63 -21.35
CA ASP A 43 -1.38 -3.49 -22.80
C ASP A 43 -2.81 -3.37 -23.35
N LYS A 44 -2.92 -3.02 -24.64
CA LYS A 44 -4.21 -2.79 -25.28
C LYS A 44 -5.07 -4.05 -25.33
N ALA A 45 -4.46 -5.22 -25.53
CA ALA A 45 -5.19 -6.48 -25.58
C ALA A 45 -5.76 -6.86 -24.21
N GLU A 46 -5.01 -6.61 -23.13
CA GLU A 46 -5.48 -6.79 -21.75
C GLU A 46 -6.65 -5.84 -21.43
N LEU A 47 -6.58 -4.57 -21.83
CA LEU A 47 -7.67 -3.61 -21.65
C LEU A 47 -8.93 -4.04 -22.42
N ASP A 48 -8.79 -4.43 -23.68
CA ASP A 48 -9.91 -4.85 -24.52
C ASP A 48 -10.58 -6.13 -23.99
N ALA A 49 -9.78 -7.08 -23.52
CA ALA A 49 -10.28 -8.29 -22.87
C ALA A 49 -11.02 -7.97 -21.57
N THR A 50 -10.46 -7.08 -20.74
CA THR A 50 -11.06 -6.67 -19.46
C THR A 50 -12.36 -5.90 -19.69
N GLU A 51 -12.40 -4.97 -20.64
CA GLU A 51 -13.63 -4.24 -21.02
C GLU A 51 -14.74 -5.20 -21.44
N LYS A 52 -14.43 -6.19 -22.29
CA LYS A 52 -15.40 -7.22 -22.70
C LYS A 52 -15.91 -8.02 -21.49
N ALA A 53 -15.02 -8.39 -20.58
CA ALA A 53 -15.36 -9.14 -19.37
C ALA A 53 -16.23 -8.31 -18.40
N ILE A 54 -15.94 -7.02 -18.23
CA ILE A 54 -16.75 -6.08 -17.43
C ILE A 54 -18.17 -5.97 -17.98
N LYS A 55 -18.31 -5.80 -19.30
CA LYS A 55 -19.63 -5.71 -19.95
C LYS A 55 -20.43 -7.00 -19.74
N ALA A 56 -19.81 -8.16 -19.95
CA ALA A 56 -20.46 -9.45 -19.75
C ALA A 56 -20.88 -9.67 -18.28
N ALA A 57 -19.97 -9.42 -17.33
CA ALA A 57 -20.24 -9.58 -15.91
C ALA A 57 -21.32 -8.61 -15.40
N SER A 58 -21.29 -7.35 -15.85
CA SER A 58 -22.28 -6.35 -15.45
C SER A 58 -23.67 -6.66 -16.02
N ALA A 59 -23.75 -7.15 -17.26
CA ALA A 59 -25.01 -7.60 -17.84
C ALA A 59 -25.59 -8.81 -17.09
N LEU A 60 -24.75 -9.78 -16.73
CA LEU A 60 -25.18 -10.94 -15.94
C LEU A 60 -25.65 -10.54 -14.54
N SER A 61 -24.91 -9.67 -13.85
CA SER A 61 -25.25 -9.17 -12.51
C SER A 61 -26.57 -8.41 -12.51
N ALA A 62 -26.84 -7.59 -13.52
CA ALA A 62 -28.11 -6.86 -13.66
C ALA A 62 -29.34 -7.77 -13.81
N LEU A 63 -29.18 -9.01 -14.29
CA LEU A 63 -30.26 -9.99 -14.40
C LEU A 63 -30.58 -10.70 -13.08
N GLN A 64 -29.70 -10.64 -12.09
CA GLN A 64 -29.76 -11.44 -10.85
C GLN A 64 -30.45 -10.71 -9.66
N THR A 65 -31.30 -9.69 -9.92
CA THR A 65 -32.06 -8.78 -9.00
C THR A 65 -31.37 -7.47 -8.58
N GLU A 66 -32.16 -6.51 -8.08
CA GLU A 66 -31.74 -5.13 -7.82
C GLU A 66 -30.51 -5.02 -6.92
N ALA A 67 -29.59 -4.16 -7.34
CA ALA A 67 -28.42 -3.75 -6.61
C ALA A 67 -28.76 -3.26 -5.19
N GLY A 68 -28.52 -4.09 -4.17
CA GLY A 68 -28.73 -3.78 -2.75
C GLY A 68 -27.60 -2.95 -2.11
N PHE A 69 -26.93 -2.07 -2.85
CA PHE A 69 -25.88 -1.20 -2.30
C PHE A 69 -26.40 0.20 -1.92
N PRO A 70 -25.78 0.87 -0.93
CA PRO A 70 -26.10 2.26 -0.59
C PRO A 70 -25.90 3.21 -1.78
N LEU A 71 -26.70 4.26 -1.89
CA LEU A 71 -26.59 5.24 -2.97
C LEU A 71 -25.29 6.07 -2.92
N ALA A 72 -24.60 6.10 -1.79
CA ALA A 72 -23.30 6.71 -1.65
C ALA A 72 -22.52 6.07 -0.51
N ILE A 73 -21.20 5.99 -0.68
CA ILE A 73 -20.24 5.58 0.34
C ILE A 73 -19.01 6.47 0.22
N ASP A 74 -18.48 6.93 1.35
CA ASP A 74 -17.20 7.62 1.43
C ASP A 74 -16.44 7.12 2.65
N TRP A 75 -15.45 6.26 2.47
CA TRP A 75 -14.67 5.71 3.59
C TRP A 75 -13.80 6.75 4.31
N ARG A 76 -13.67 7.96 3.78
CA ARG A 76 -13.07 9.11 4.49
C ARG A 76 -14.01 9.66 5.56
N ASN A 77 -15.31 9.38 5.48
CA ASN A 77 -16.35 9.83 6.41
C ASN A 77 -17.53 8.83 6.47
N ASN A 78 -17.30 7.65 7.07
CA ASN A 78 -18.31 6.60 7.22
C ASN A 78 -18.39 6.13 8.68
N GLY A 79 -18.91 6.99 9.57
CA GLY A 79 -18.82 6.78 11.02
C GLY A 79 -17.41 7.03 11.59
N GLY A 80 -16.54 7.66 10.79
CA GLY A 80 -15.13 7.89 11.05
C GLY A 80 -14.35 7.98 9.73
N ASN A 81 -13.09 8.41 9.80
CA ASN A 81 -12.17 8.32 8.67
C ASN A 81 -11.44 6.97 8.75
N TRP A 82 -11.64 6.11 7.74
CA TRP A 82 -11.05 4.76 7.67
C TRP A 82 -9.89 4.67 6.68
N THR A 83 -9.39 5.82 6.23
CA THR A 83 -8.29 5.91 5.27
C THR A 83 -7.01 6.40 5.95
N THR A 84 -5.87 6.19 5.30
CA THR A 84 -4.57 6.69 5.77
C THR A 84 -4.22 8.05 5.16
N PRO A 85 -3.24 8.79 5.70
CA PRO A 85 -2.75 10.03 5.09
C PRO A 85 -2.32 9.88 3.62
N ILE A 86 -2.34 10.98 2.86
CA ILE A 86 -1.86 11.01 1.48
C ILE A 86 -0.33 10.84 1.46
N LYS A 87 0.15 9.94 0.61
CA LYS A 87 1.58 9.70 0.35
C LYS A 87 2.00 10.31 -1.00
N ASN A 88 3.31 10.37 -1.26
CA ASN A 88 3.87 10.88 -2.51
C ASN A 88 4.89 9.90 -3.08
N GLN A 89 4.63 9.42 -4.31
CA GLN A 89 5.50 8.48 -5.02
C GLN A 89 6.69 9.16 -5.73
N GLY A 90 6.68 10.49 -5.88
CA GLY A 90 7.72 11.19 -6.64
C GLY A 90 7.93 10.65 -8.06
N GLY A 91 9.15 10.81 -8.59
CA GLY A 91 9.53 10.44 -9.97
C GLY A 91 9.73 8.93 -10.20
N CYS A 92 9.00 8.07 -9.49
CA CYS A 92 9.07 6.62 -9.65
C CYS A 92 7.68 6.08 -10.00
N GLY A 93 7.61 5.22 -11.03
CA GLY A 93 6.41 4.52 -11.49
C GLY A 93 5.89 3.44 -10.53
N SER A 94 5.80 3.77 -9.25
CA SER A 94 5.46 2.89 -8.14
C SER A 94 4.01 3.01 -7.67
N CYS A 95 3.15 3.67 -8.46
CA CYS A 95 1.73 3.85 -8.18
C CYS A 95 1.01 2.54 -7.80
N VAL A 96 1.38 1.41 -8.39
CA VAL A 96 0.81 0.09 -8.06
C VAL A 96 1.06 -0.26 -6.59
N ALA A 97 2.26 0.02 -6.06
CA ALA A 97 2.56 -0.23 -4.65
C ALA A 97 1.76 0.71 -3.73
N HIS A 98 1.73 2.02 -4.03
CA HIS A 98 0.97 2.99 -3.24
C HIS A 98 -0.54 2.72 -3.25
N GLY A 99 -1.15 2.50 -4.42
CA GLY A 99 -2.58 2.20 -4.53
C GLY A 99 -2.95 0.89 -3.82
N THR A 100 -2.08 -0.11 -3.90
CA THR A 100 -2.26 -1.39 -3.21
C THR A 100 -2.18 -1.22 -1.69
N LEU A 101 -1.14 -0.55 -1.16
CA LEU A 101 -0.99 -0.41 0.29
C LEU A 101 -2.00 0.56 0.90
N ALA A 102 -2.35 1.66 0.22
CA ALA A 102 -3.44 2.53 0.65
C ALA A 102 -4.77 1.75 0.80
N THR A 103 -5.02 0.80 -0.10
CA THR A 103 -6.17 -0.09 -0.03
C THR A 103 -6.05 -1.06 1.16
N ILE A 104 -4.91 -1.74 1.31
CA ILE A 104 -4.67 -2.71 2.38
C ILE A 104 -4.79 -2.07 3.76
N GLU A 105 -4.17 -0.91 3.97
CA GLU A 105 -4.16 -0.19 5.26
C GLU A 105 -5.56 0.26 5.65
N ALA A 106 -6.34 0.81 4.69
CA ALA A 106 -7.71 1.20 4.93
C ALA A 106 -8.59 -0.02 5.25
N ARG A 107 -8.45 -1.12 4.49
CA ARG A 107 -9.18 -2.37 4.75
C ARG A 107 -8.82 -2.96 6.12
N ALA A 108 -7.56 -2.92 6.52
CA ALA A 108 -7.12 -3.35 7.84
C ALA A 108 -7.76 -2.51 8.95
N SER A 109 -7.79 -1.19 8.79
CA SER A 109 -8.44 -0.27 9.73
C SER A 109 -9.93 -0.60 9.91
N ILE A 110 -10.65 -0.85 8.81
CA ILE A 110 -12.07 -1.23 8.80
C ILE A 110 -12.30 -2.58 9.50
N VAL A 111 -11.54 -3.61 9.12
CA VAL A 111 -11.71 -4.96 9.69
C VAL A 111 -11.35 -4.99 11.18
N CYS A 112 -10.32 -4.24 11.58
CA CYS A 112 -9.94 -4.07 12.98
C CYS A 112 -10.86 -3.14 13.77
N LYS A 113 -11.79 -2.44 13.10
CA LYS A 113 -12.64 -1.41 13.68
C LYS A 113 -11.82 -0.35 14.44
N ASN A 114 -10.63 -0.04 13.93
CA ASN A 114 -9.73 0.93 14.50
C ASN A 114 -9.29 1.93 13.42
N PRO A 115 -9.89 3.13 13.35
CA PRO A 115 -9.49 4.16 12.39
C PRO A 115 -8.10 4.74 12.68
N ASN A 116 -7.55 4.51 13.88
CA ASN A 116 -6.21 4.96 14.30
C ASN A 116 -5.21 3.79 14.33
N LEU A 117 -5.42 2.77 13.49
CA LEU A 117 -4.50 1.62 13.40
C LEU A 117 -3.13 2.11 12.90
N ASP A 118 -2.08 1.93 13.72
CA ASP A 118 -0.68 2.21 13.35
C ASP A 118 -0.13 1.13 12.40
N LEU A 119 -0.64 1.18 11.17
CA LEU A 119 -0.23 0.32 10.07
C LEU A 119 0.18 1.19 8.88
N ASP A 120 1.45 1.59 8.89
CA ASP A 120 2.10 2.26 7.77
C ASP A 120 3.02 1.25 7.08
N LEU A 121 2.56 0.73 5.94
CA LEU A 121 3.27 -0.32 5.20
C LEU A 121 4.24 0.30 4.19
N SER A 122 5.36 -0.39 4.00
CA SER A 122 6.43 0.06 3.13
C SER A 122 6.14 -0.19 1.66
N GLU A 123 5.87 0.87 0.91
CA GLU A 123 5.81 0.79 -0.56
C GLU A 123 7.14 0.37 -1.16
N SER A 124 8.25 0.79 -0.56
CA SER A 124 9.58 0.38 -1.01
C SER A 124 9.82 -1.11 -0.89
N HIS A 125 9.38 -1.72 0.21
CA HIS A 125 9.47 -3.16 0.39
C HIS A 125 8.61 -3.89 -0.64
N LEU A 126 7.34 -3.48 -0.79
CA LEU A 126 6.46 -4.08 -1.79
C LEU A 126 7.04 -3.93 -3.21
N PHE A 127 7.44 -2.72 -3.59
CA PHE A 127 7.86 -2.39 -4.95
C PHE A 127 9.23 -2.96 -5.31
N PHE A 128 10.26 -2.70 -4.51
CA PHE A 128 11.64 -3.06 -4.85
C PHE A 128 11.98 -4.52 -4.55
N CYS A 129 11.28 -5.18 -3.61
CA CYS A 129 11.43 -6.62 -3.40
C CYS A 129 10.50 -7.46 -4.27
N GLY A 130 9.39 -6.89 -4.76
CA GLY A 130 8.48 -7.56 -5.69
C GLY A 130 8.85 -7.37 -7.16
N CYS A 131 9.02 -6.13 -7.59
CA CYS A 131 9.33 -5.79 -8.97
C CYS A 131 10.85 -5.66 -9.24
N GLY A 132 11.61 -5.17 -8.27
CA GLY A 132 13.04 -4.84 -8.46
C GLY A 132 13.22 -3.41 -8.98
N ASN A 133 14.12 -3.22 -9.94
CA ASN A 133 14.48 -1.90 -10.49
C ASN A 133 13.43 -1.40 -11.50
N CYS A 134 12.21 -1.16 -11.02
CA CYS A 134 11.06 -0.87 -11.86
C CYS A 134 10.62 0.59 -11.91
N CYS A 135 11.34 1.55 -11.31
CA CYS A 135 10.87 2.94 -11.28
C CYS A 135 10.56 3.51 -12.69
N GLY A 136 11.39 3.22 -13.69
CA GLY A 136 11.14 3.66 -15.08
C GLY A 136 10.26 2.74 -15.92
N ASN A 137 9.89 1.56 -15.40
CA ASN A 137 9.15 0.54 -16.14
C ASN A 137 7.75 0.30 -15.60
N GLY A 138 7.45 0.69 -14.36
CA GLY A 138 6.18 0.39 -13.71
C GLY A 138 6.02 -1.07 -13.30
N TRP A 139 4.80 -1.43 -12.91
CA TRP A 139 4.47 -2.77 -12.44
C TRP A 139 3.00 -3.16 -12.72
N HIS A 140 2.60 -4.38 -12.35
CA HIS A 140 1.28 -4.95 -12.60
C HIS A 140 0.59 -5.29 -11.28
N PHE A 141 -0.75 -5.26 -11.24
CA PHE A 141 -1.53 -5.55 -10.02
C PHE A 141 -1.35 -6.98 -9.51
N ALA A 142 -1.48 -7.98 -10.39
CA ALA A 142 -1.46 -9.40 -10.00
C ALA A 142 -0.16 -9.80 -9.24
N PRO A 143 1.07 -9.54 -9.73
CA PRO A 143 2.28 -9.86 -8.99
C PRO A 143 2.43 -9.04 -7.69
N ALA A 144 1.94 -7.80 -7.65
CA ALA A 144 1.98 -7.00 -6.42
C ALA A 144 1.06 -7.57 -5.33
N LEU A 145 -0.19 -7.91 -5.68
CA LEU A 145 -1.14 -8.54 -4.77
C LEU A 145 -0.69 -9.93 -4.34
N GLU A 146 -0.06 -10.69 -5.24
CA GLU A 146 0.50 -12.00 -4.90
C GLU A 146 1.71 -11.89 -3.95
N PHE A 147 2.52 -10.84 -4.09
CA PHE A 147 3.57 -10.52 -3.13
C PHE A 147 2.98 -10.21 -1.74
N CYS A 148 1.94 -9.37 -1.67
CA CYS A 148 1.24 -9.06 -0.41
C CYS A 148 0.67 -10.32 0.27
N LYS A 149 0.23 -11.31 -0.51
CA LYS A 149 -0.33 -12.56 0.00
C LYS A 149 0.75 -13.55 0.45
N ASN A 150 1.72 -13.84 -0.42
CA ASN A 150 2.68 -14.91 -0.19
C ASN A 150 3.86 -14.47 0.68
N THR A 151 4.40 -13.28 0.40
CA THR A 151 5.58 -12.74 1.10
C THR A 151 5.16 -11.84 2.26
N GLY A 152 4.18 -10.97 2.03
CA GLY A 152 3.80 -9.90 2.95
C GLY A 152 4.65 -8.66 2.80
N VAL A 153 4.26 -7.61 3.52
CA VAL A 153 4.89 -6.28 3.45
C VAL A 153 5.39 -5.86 4.82
N ALA A 154 6.56 -5.22 4.85
CA ALA A 154 7.17 -4.66 6.06
C ALA A 154 6.58 -3.28 6.39
N LYS A 155 6.95 -2.75 7.55
CA LYS A 155 6.59 -1.39 7.97
C LYS A 155 7.42 -0.36 7.20
N GLU A 156 6.84 0.80 6.91
CA GLU A 156 7.53 1.92 6.28
C GLU A 156 8.80 2.30 7.06
N ALA A 157 8.73 2.30 8.40
CA ALA A 157 9.88 2.56 9.26
C ALA A 157 11.06 1.58 9.10
N ASP A 158 10.80 0.33 8.67
CA ASP A 158 11.83 -0.69 8.50
C ASP A 158 12.49 -0.64 7.11
N PHE A 159 11.75 -0.13 6.11
CA PHE A 159 12.27 0.09 4.77
C PHE A 159 11.63 1.32 4.12
N PRO A 160 12.12 2.54 4.43
CA PRO A 160 11.48 3.78 4.01
C PRO A 160 11.41 3.97 2.50
N TYR A 161 10.40 4.72 2.08
CA TYR A 161 10.17 5.08 0.69
C TYR A 161 11.25 6.00 0.15
N VAL A 162 11.74 5.66 -1.05
CA VAL A 162 12.55 6.53 -1.89
C VAL A 162 11.99 6.47 -3.30
N ASP A 163 11.99 7.60 -3.99
CA ASP A 163 11.48 7.78 -5.35
C ASP A 163 12.51 7.40 -6.42
N SER A 164 13.38 6.45 -6.12
CA SER A 164 14.42 5.96 -7.03
C SER A 164 14.70 4.47 -6.79
N ASN A 165 15.28 3.79 -7.78
CA ASN A 165 15.58 2.38 -7.66
C ASN A 165 16.50 2.12 -6.46
N GLN A 166 16.07 1.22 -5.56
CA GLN A 166 16.90 0.69 -4.50
C GLN A 166 16.86 -0.84 -4.48
N PRO A 167 17.96 -1.51 -4.10
CA PRO A 167 17.96 -2.96 -3.99
C PRO A 167 17.08 -3.42 -2.82
N CYS A 168 16.41 -4.56 -2.99
CA CYS A 168 15.71 -5.20 -1.88
C CYS A 168 16.70 -5.54 -0.75
N LYS A 169 16.46 -5.00 0.44
CA LYS A 169 17.37 -5.10 1.59
C LYS A 169 17.19 -6.43 2.33
N PRO A 170 18.24 -7.28 2.43
CA PRO A 170 18.17 -8.50 3.23
C PRO A 170 17.90 -8.20 4.71
N GLY A 171 17.05 -9.01 5.34
CA GLY A 171 16.73 -8.90 6.76
C GLY A 171 15.59 -7.93 7.10
N VAL A 172 14.98 -7.29 6.11
CA VAL A 172 13.66 -6.65 6.28
C VAL A 172 12.62 -7.75 6.47
N VAL A 173 11.88 -7.70 7.57
CA VAL A 173 10.91 -8.73 7.94
C VAL A 173 9.51 -8.27 7.56
N PRO A 174 8.78 -9.00 6.69
CA PRO A 174 7.39 -8.73 6.42
C PRO A 174 6.55 -8.86 7.69
N MET A 175 5.67 -7.89 7.95
CA MET A 175 4.84 -7.85 9.17
C MET A 175 3.35 -8.05 8.89
N PHE A 176 2.94 -7.89 7.63
CA PHE A 176 1.54 -7.90 7.25
C PHE A 176 1.33 -8.72 5.98
N LYS A 177 0.30 -9.57 5.97
CA LYS A 177 -0.14 -10.34 4.81
C LYS A 177 -1.62 -10.18 4.60
N ILE A 178 -2.03 -10.22 3.34
CA ILE A 178 -3.44 -10.38 2.96
C ILE A 178 -3.77 -11.86 2.88
N ASP A 179 -5.01 -12.24 3.13
CA ASP A 179 -5.45 -13.65 3.04
C ASP A 179 -5.66 -14.08 1.57
N GLY A 180 -6.05 -13.13 0.73
CA GLY A 180 -6.35 -13.36 -0.66
C GLY A 180 -6.68 -12.08 -1.39
N TRP A 181 -6.93 -12.20 -2.69
CA TRP A 181 -7.37 -11.10 -3.53
C TRP A 181 -8.21 -11.64 -4.68
N SER A 182 -9.07 -10.80 -5.25
CA SER A 182 -9.90 -11.15 -6.39
C SER A 182 -10.18 -9.95 -7.29
N GLN A 183 -10.29 -10.19 -8.60
CA GLN A 183 -10.80 -9.20 -9.54
C GLN A 183 -12.32 -9.07 -9.41
N VAL A 184 -12.81 -7.84 -9.43
CA VAL A 184 -14.23 -7.49 -9.39
C VAL A 184 -14.58 -6.77 -10.68
N LEU A 185 -15.33 -7.46 -11.54
CA LEU A 185 -15.65 -7.00 -12.89
C LEU A 185 -17.02 -6.31 -12.96
N ALA A 186 -18.05 -6.88 -12.34
CA ALA A 186 -19.39 -6.32 -12.41
C ALA A 186 -19.49 -5.01 -11.60
N LEU A 187 -20.09 -3.99 -12.19
CA LEU A 187 -20.23 -2.67 -11.55
C LEU A 187 -21.02 -2.72 -10.23
N ALA A 188 -22.07 -3.55 -10.18
CA ALA A 188 -22.87 -3.70 -8.96
C ALA A 188 -22.08 -4.36 -7.84
N ASP A 189 -21.30 -5.41 -8.16
CA ASP A 189 -20.44 -6.09 -7.19
C ASP A 189 -19.36 -5.16 -6.65
N ARG A 190 -18.81 -4.27 -7.48
CA ARG A 190 -17.85 -3.26 -7.01
C ARG A 190 -18.46 -2.36 -5.93
N LYS A 191 -19.68 -1.89 -6.14
CA LYS A 191 -20.40 -1.01 -5.19
C LYS A 191 -20.82 -1.77 -3.93
N ASN A 192 -21.28 -3.01 -4.07
CA ASN A 192 -21.59 -3.91 -2.96
C ASN A 192 -20.35 -4.16 -2.09
N LEU A 193 -19.21 -4.53 -2.69
CA LEU A 193 -17.98 -4.82 -1.96
C LEU A 193 -17.35 -3.55 -1.37
N LEU A 194 -17.40 -2.41 -2.08
CA LEU A 194 -16.99 -1.12 -1.51
C LEU A 194 -17.78 -0.79 -0.26
N ALA A 195 -19.11 -0.93 -0.31
CA ALA A 195 -19.98 -0.64 0.83
C ALA A 195 -19.79 -1.64 1.98
N ALA A 196 -19.68 -2.93 1.66
CA ALA A 196 -19.66 -3.98 2.66
C ALA A 196 -18.28 -4.18 3.30
N ARG A 197 -17.20 -3.91 2.55
CA ARG A 197 -15.86 -4.36 2.94
C ARG A 197 -14.83 -3.23 2.95
N GLY A 198 -14.93 -2.25 2.05
CA GLY A 198 -13.99 -1.12 2.05
C GLY A 198 -13.37 -0.83 0.69
N PRO A 199 -12.32 0.02 0.68
CA PRO A 199 -11.61 0.41 -0.54
C PRO A 199 -11.11 -0.77 -1.38
N MET A 200 -10.96 -0.52 -2.68
CA MET A 200 -10.35 -1.44 -3.65
C MET A 200 -9.29 -0.72 -4.48
N VAL A 201 -8.25 -1.43 -4.89
CA VAL A 201 -7.25 -0.86 -5.82
C VAL A 201 -7.74 -1.02 -7.25
N ALA A 202 -7.54 0.01 -8.09
CA ALA A 202 -7.96 0.00 -9.49
C ALA A 202 -6.98 0.79 -10.37
N GLY A 203 -7.03 0.51 -11.67
CA GLY A 203 -6.31 1.27 -12.69
C GLY A 203 -7.18 2.37 -13.31
N MET A 204 -6.54 3.36 -13.92
CA MET A 204 -7.17 4.33 -14.80
C MET A 204 -6.21 4.80 -15.89
N ALA A 205 -6.78 5.26 -17.00
CA ALA A 205 -6.06 6.08 -17.98
C ALA A 205 -5.82 7.48 -17.41
N VAL A 206 -4.62 8.01 -17.61
CA VAL A 206 -4.29 9.39 -17.27
C VAL A 206 -4.06 10.16 -18.55
N TYR A 207 -4.81 11.25 -18.71
CA TYR A 207 -4.66 12.21 -19.80
C TYR A 207 -3.93 13.46 -19.30
N GLN A 208 -3.36 14.24 -20.23
CA GLN A 208 -2.54 15.40 -19.87
C GLN A 208 -3.29 16.46 -19.05
N ASP A 209 -4.60 16.62 -19.24
CA ASP A 209 -5.42 17.56 -18.47
C ASP A 209 -5.57 17.18 -17.00
N PHE A 210 -5.53 15.87 -16.68
CA PHE A 210 -5.63 15.37 -15.31
C PHE A 210 -4.48 15.84 -14.40
N PHE A 211 -3.29 16.11 -14.95
CA PHE A 211 -2.18 16.66 -14.16
C PHE A 211 -2.54 18.01 -13.53
N SER A 212 -3.45 18.77 -14.12
CA SER A 212 -3.92 20.06 -13.62
C SER A 212 -5.17 19.96 -12.74
N TYR A 213 -5.69 18.76 -12.45
CA TYR A 213 -6.89 18.59 -11.64
C TYR A 213 -6.71 19.15 -10.21
N SER A 214 -7.68 19.93 -9.74
CA SER A 214 -7.65 20.59 -8.43
C SER A 214 -8.97 20.54 -7.65
N GLY A 215 -10.06 20.05 -8.25
CA GLY A 215 -11.38 19.97 -7.62
C GLY A 215 -12.50 19.51 -8.55
N GLY A 216 -13.59 18.98 -7.98
CA GLY A 216 -14.82 18.65 -8.72
C GLY A 216 -14.83 17.23 -9.29
N VAL A 217 -15.79 16.92 -10.15
CA VAL A 217 -15.91 15.59 -10.78
C VAL A 217 -15.17 15.59 -12.11
N TYR A 218 -13.95 15.05 -12.10
CA TYR A 218 -13.11 14.99 -13.30
C TYR A 218 -13.80 14.18 -14.40
N LYS A 219 -13.72 14.73 -15.61
CA LYS A 219 -14.09 14.09 -16.87
C LYS A 219 -13.13 14.61 -17.92
N HIS A 220 -12.51 13.71 -18.67
CA HIS A 220 -11.50 14.10 -19.65
C HIS A 220 -12.10 14.99 -20.76
N VAL A 221 -11.42 16.09 -21.10
CA VAL A 221 -11.86 17.04 -22.14
C VAL A 221 -10.76 17.43 -23.13
N SER A 222 -9.49 17.24 -22.78
CA SER A 222 -8.37 17.70 -23.62
C SER A 222 -7.05 17.01 -23.32
N GLY A 223 -6.11 17.07 -24.26
CA GLY A 223 -4.81 16.44 -24.12
C GLY A 223 -4.80 14.95 -24.48
N SER A 224 -3.62 14.43 -24.78
CA SER A 224 -3.47 13.02 -25.17
C SER A 224 -3.37 12.09 -23.94
N LEU A 225 -3.50 10.78 -24.19
CA LEU A 225 -3.20 9.76 -23.19
C LEU A 225 -1.71 9.86 -22.80
N ALA A 226 -1.45 10.08 -21.52
CA ALA A 226 -0.10 10.12 -20.96
C ALA A 226 0.38 8.72 -20.54
N GLY A 227 -0.53 7.88 -20.05
CA GLY A 227 -0.26 6.51 -19.63
C GLY A 227 -1.32 6.00 -18.66
N TYR A 228 -0.96 5.03 -17.83
CA TYR A 228 -1.88 4.40 -16.90
C TYR A 228 -1.38 4.48 -15.47
N HIS A 229 -2.32 4.59 -14.54
CA HIS A 229 -2.05 4.87 -13.13
C HIS A 229 -2.88 4.00 -12.22
N ALA A 230 -2.31 3.64 -11.07
CA ALA A 230 -2.99 2.86 -10.05
C ALA A 230 -3.39 3.75 -8.87
N ILE A 231 -4.63 3.59 -8.41
CA ILE A 231 -5.24 4.39 -7.33
C ILE A 231 -5.99 3.49 -6.36
N SER A 232 -6.38 4.03 -5.21
CA SER A 232 -7.33 3.36 -4.30
C SER A 232 -8.70 4.02 -4.44
N VAL A 233 -9.71 3.26 -4.84
CA VAL A 233 -11.11 3.71 -4.88
C VAL A 233 -11.69 3.55 -3.48
N VAL A 234 -12.09 4.64 -2.85
CA VAL A 234 -12.52 4.69 -1.44
C VAL A 234 -14.02 5.01 -1.29
N GLY A 235 -14.74 5.17 -2.39
CA GLY A 235 -16.14 5.53 -2.32
C GLY A 235 -16.75 5.86 -3.68
N TYR A 236 -18.03 6.19 -3.66
CA TYR A 236 -18.81 6.54 -4.83
C TYR A 236 -20.08 7.30 -4.44
N ASN A 237 -20.73 7.94 -5.43
CA ASN A 237 -22.01 8.61 -5.25
C ASN A 237 -22.90 8.42 -6.49
N GLU A 238 -24.08 7.83 -6.31
CA GLU A 238 -25.04 7.58 -7.39
C GLU A 238 -25.74 8.83 -7.90
N ALA A 239 -25.95 9.84 -7.05
CA ALA A 239 -26.59 11.09 -7.44
C ALA A 239 -25.65 11.94 -8.29
N GLY A 240 -24.37 12.02 -7.88
CA GLY A 240 -23.32 12.75 -8.60
C GLY A 240 -22.63 11.95 -9.70
N LYS A 241 -22.91 10.64 -9.81
CA LYS A 241 -22.32 9.72 -10.81
C LYS A 241 -20.79 9.74 -10.84
N TYR A 242 -20.16 9.58 -9.67
CA TYR A 242 -18.71 9.60 -9.56
C TYR A 242 -18.14 8.57 -8.58
N TRP A 243 -16.88 8.20 -8.82
CA TRP A 243 -16.02 7.49 -7.89
C TRP A 243 -15.19 8.48 -7.06
N ILE A 244 -14.84 8.11 -5.84
CA ILE A 244 -13.96 8.86 -4.94
C ILE A 244 -12.66 8.08 -4.83
N CYS A 245 -11.53 8.72 -5.13
CA CYS A 245 -10.26 8.05 -5.27
C CYS A 245 -9.16 8.76 -4.45
N LYS A 246 -8.28 7.94 -3.85
CA LYS A 246 -7.03 8.36 -3.22
C LYS A 246 -5.90 8.27 -4.26
N ASN A 247 -5.17 9.36 -4.44
CA ASN A 247 -3.97 9.40 -5.28
C ASN A 247 -2.68 9.33 -4.43
N SER A 248 -1.54 9.22 -5.11
CA SER A 248 -0.19 9.10 -4.52
C SER A 248 0.77 10.18 -5.03
N TRP A 249 0.26 11.36 -5.38
CA TRP A 249 1.06 12.49 -5.89
C TRP A 249 1.27 13.60 -4.84
N GLY A 250 1.10 13.26 -3.57
CA GLY A 250 1.26 14.18 -2.46
C GLY A 250 0.10 15.16 -2.27
N THR A 251 0.25 16.03 -1.27
CA THR A 251 -0.78 16.95 -0.79
C THR A 251 -0.82 18.31 -1.52
N ASN A 252 -0.03 18.45 -2.58
CA ASN A 252 -0.02 19.64 -3.45
C ASN A 252 -0.72 19.40 -4.80
N TRP A 253 -1.44 18.27 -4.92
CA TRP A 253 -2.22 17.89 -6.08
C TRP A 253 -3.65 17.51 -5.68
N GLY A 254 -4.61 17.70 -6.58
CA GLY A 254 -5.99 17.25 -6.40
C GLY A 254 -6.80 18.07 -5.39
N GLU A 255 -7.91 17.51 -4.94
CA GLU A 255 -8.91 18.18 -4.11
C GLU A 255 -8.74 17.89 -2.62
N LEU A 256 -9.26 18.80 -1.78
CA LEU A 256 -9.26 18.64 -0.33
C LEU A 256 -10.18 17.49 0.11
N GLY A 257 -9.66 16.64 0.99
CA GLY A 257 -10.43 15.62 1.69
C GLY A 257 -11.02 16.13 3.01
N PRO A 258 -11.86 15.32 3.67
CA PRO A 258 -12.43 15.65 4.98
C PRO A 258 -11.40 15.85 6.09
N ASP A 259 -10.20 15.32 5.92
CA ASP A 259 -9.06 15.45 6.83
C ASP A 259 -8.26 16.76 6.63
N GLY A 260 -8.70 17.63 5.70
CA GLY A 260 -8.04 18.89 5.38
C GLY A 260 -6.80 18.74 4.50
N GLN A 261 -6.48 17.54 4.01
CA GLN A 261 -5.35 17.30 3.10
C GLN A 261 -5.84 17.19 1.66
N ARG A 262 -5.08 17.74 0.69
CA ARG A 262 -5.29 17.42 -0.73
C ARG A 262 -4.64 16.10 -1.08
N GLY A 263 -4.89 15.60 -2.29
CA GLY A 263 -4.42 14.30 -2.80
C GLY A 263 -5.57 13.37 -3.19
N TRP A 264 -6.80 13.84 -3.02
CA TRP A 264 -8.01 13.15 -3.43
C TRP A 264 -8.47 13.62 -4.80
N PHE A 265 -9.31 12.83 -5.44
CA PHE A 265 -10.07 13.26 -6.60
C PHE A 265 -11.39 12.52 -6.70
N ARG A 266 -12.34 13.14 -7.39
CA ARG A 266 -13.55 12.49 -7.87
C ARG A 266 -13.51 12.42 -9.39
N ILE A 267 -13.98 11.30 -9.93
CA ILE A 267 -14.00 11.04 -11.37
C ILE A 267 -15.34 10.47 -11.78
N ALA A 268 -15.86 10.98 -12.90
CA ALA A 268 -17.16 10.56 -13.43
C ALA A 268 -17.19 9.06 -13.75
N TYR A 269 -18.34 8.44 -13.56
CA TYR A 269 -18.59 7.08 -14.06
C TYR A 269 -18.38 7.02 -15.57
N GLY A 270 -17.80 5.92 -16.05
CA GLY A 270 -17.52 5.71 -17.47
C GLY A 270 -16.31 6.45 -18.01
N ASP A 271 -15.62 7.28 -17.22
CA ASP A 271 -14.50 8.09 -17.69
C ASP A 271 -13.14 7.42 -17.42
N SER A 272 -12.16 7.74 -18.27
CA SER A 272 -10.76 7.31 -18.13
C SER A 272 -10.55 5.81 -17.96
N GLY A 273 -11.48 5.01 -18.49
CA GLY A 273 -11.44 3.56 -18.40
C GLY A 273 -11.62 2.99 -16.98
N LEU A 274 -11.72 3.82 -15.94
CA LEU A 274 -11.58 3.37 -14.55
C LEU A 274 -12.55 2.25 -14.20
N ASP A 275 -13.81 2.40 -14.60
CA ASP A 275 -14.85 1.41 -14.37
C ASP A 275 -15.29 0.65 -15.64
N THR A 276 -14.81 1.06 -16.81
CA THR A 276 -15.19 0.48 -18.11
C THR A 276 -14.13 -0.44 -18.72
N GLN A 277 -12.85 -0.22 -18.43
CA GLN A 277 -11.71 -0.94 -19.01
C GLN A 277 -10.79 -1.56 -17.96
N PHE A 278 -10.81 -1.06 -16.72
CA PHE A 278 -10.04 -1.63 -15.62
C PHE A 278 -10.92 -2.45 -14.68
N ALA A 279 -10.40 -3.59 -14.24
CA ALA A 279 -10.95 -4.33 -13.11
C ALA A 279 -10.65 -3.60 -11.80
N PHE A 280 -11.54 -3.75 -10.81
CA PHE A 280 -11.19 -3.42 -9.44
C PHE A 280 -10.61 -4.67 -8.79
N TYR A 281 -9.72 -4.50 -7.82
CA TYR A 281 -9.12 -5.61 -7.09
C TYR A 281 -9.49 -5.49 -5.62
N ASP A 282 -10.29 -6.45 -5.15
CA ASP A 282 -10.61 -6.61 -3.75
C ASP A 282 -9.48 -7.34 -3.04
N VAL A 283 -9.08 -6.81 -1.90
CA VAL A 283 -8.16 -7.44 -0.96
C VAL A 283 -8.96 -8.11 0.14
N GLN A 284 -8.67 -9.38 0.41
CA GLN A 284 -9.35 -10.17 1.42
C GLN A 284 -8.53 -10.16 2.72
N LEU A 285 -9.18 -9.71 3.80
CA LEU A 285 -8.73 -9.77 5.18
C LEU A 285 -9.87 -10.42 6.00
N ASN A 286 -9.71 -11.67 6.40
CA ASN A 286 -10.73 -12.49 7.05
C ASN A 286 -10.89 -12.16 8.54
N GLN A 287 -9.86 -11.61 9.15
CA GLN A 287 -9.83 -11.20 10.55
C GLN A 287 -8.96 -9.96 10.69
N CYS A 288 -9.11 -9.22 11.80
CA CYS A 288 -8.20 -8.13 12.11
C CYS A 288 -6.77 -8.70 12.13
N PRO A 289 -5.90 -8.30 11.20
CA PRO A 289 -4.55 -8.80 11.16
C PRO A 289 -3.81 -8.33 12.40
N VAL A 290 -3.49 -9.26 13.29
CA VAL A 290 -2.46 -9.02 14.29
C VAL A 290 -1.15 -8.88 13.51
N PRO A 291 -0.38 -7.79 13.67
CA PRO A 291 0.96 -7.71 13.10
C PRO A 291 1.65 -9.04 13.36
N VAL A 292 2.25 -9.65 12.34
CA VAL A 292 3.06 -10.84 12.54
C VAL A 292 4.13 -10.42 13.52
N GLU A 293 4.01 -10.82 14.79
CA GLU A 293 5.03 -10.50 15.77
C GLU A 293 6.31 -11.14 15.24
N ASP A 294 7.32 -10.32 14.90
CA ASP A 294 8.67 -10.85 14.72
C ASP A 294 9.04 -11.50 16.05
N PRO A 295 9.11 -12.84 16.13
CA PRO A 295 9.46 -13.51 17.37
C PRO A 295 10.83 -13.01 17.86
N CYS A 296 11.67 -12.52 16.93
CA CYS A 296 13.01 -12.08 17.19
C CYS A 296 13.13 -10.67 17.76
N LEU A 297 12.12 -9.80 17.63
CA LEU A 297 12.19 -8.44 18.19
C LEU A 297 12.18 -8.46 19.72
N LYS A 298 11.21 -9.15 20.33
CA LYS A 298 11.15 -9.34 21.81
C LYS A 298 12.39 -10.08 22.32
N HIS A 299 12.86 -11.05 21.54
CA HIS A 299 14.07 -11.81 21.87
C HIS A 299 15.35 -10.98 21.81
N ARG A 300 15.46 -10.01 20.90
CA ARG A 300 16.61 -9.09 20.83
C ARG A 300 16.74 -8.26 22.10
N LEU A 301 15.65 -7.67 22.57
CA LEU A 301 15.62 -6.91 23.83
C LEU A 301 15.98 -7.79 25.04
N TYR A 302 15.46 -9.01 25.08
CA TYR A 302 15.82 -9.98 26.12
C TYR A 302 17.32 -10.31 26.10
N LEU A 303 17.90 -10.66 24.96
CA LEU A 303 19.34 -10.96 24.82
C LEU A 303 20.21 -9.77 25.24
N SER A 304 19.84 -8.53 24.90
CA SER A 304 20.54 -7.34 25.36
C SER A 304 20.48 -7.17 26.88
N SER A 305 19.35 -7.48 27.51
CA SER A 305 19.24 -7.43 28.98
C SER A 305 20.12 -8.49 29.66
N VAL A 306 20.22 -9.69 29.08
CA VAL A 306 21.09 -10.76 29.56
C VAL A 306 22.57 -10.38 29.42
N LEU A 307 22.99 -9.75 28.31
CA LEU A 307 24.36 -9.26 28.15
C LEU A 307 24.72 -8.23 29.23
N ARG A 308 23.82 -7.30 29.55
CA ARG A 308 24.01 -6.35 30.66
C ARG A 308 24.13 -7.05 32.01
N ALA A 309 23.28 -8.03 32.29
CA ALA A 309 23.38 -8.80 33.52
C ALA A 309 24.70 -9.61 33.60
N ALA A 310 25.20 -10.11 32.47
CA ALA A 310 26.46 -10.84 32.39
C ALA A 310 27.70 -9.95 32.59
N GLN A 311 27.60 -8.62 32.38
CA GLN A 311 28.67 -7.66 32.69
C GLN A 311 29.01 -7.66 34.18
N THR A 312 28.00 -7.74 35.03
CA THR A 312 28.17 -7.63 36.48
C THR A 312 28.12 -8.99 37.19
N ASN A 313 27.69 -10.06 36.51
CA ASN A 313 27.58 -11.41 37.06
C ASN A 313 28.50 -12.41 36.36
N ARG A 314 29.67 -12.65 36.96
CA ARG A 314 30.70 -13.57 36.42
C ARG A 314 30.21 -15.02 36.28
N ALA A 315 29.36 -15.50 37.19
CA ALA A 315 28.83 -16.85 37.14
C ALA A 315 27.85 -17.01 35.95
N LEU A 316 26.94 -16.06 35.77
CA LEU A 316 26.05 -16.02 34.61
C LEU A 316 26.84 -15.98 33.29
N ARG A 317 27.87 -15.12 33.23
CA ARG A 317 28.73 -15.02 32.05
C ARG A 317 29.44 -16.33 31.72
N ALA A 318 30.09 -16.97 32.70
CA ALA A 318 30.78 -18.24 32.49
C ALA A 318 29.82 -19.34 32.01
N CYS A 319 28.63 -19.44 32.62
CA CYS A 319 27.60 -20.40 32.23
C CYS A 319 27.07 -20.16 30.80
N LEU A 320 26.85 -18.91 30.41
CA LEU A 320 26.45 -18.57 29.04
C LEU A 320 27.57 -18.86 28.03
N LEU A 321 28.83 -18.53 28.34
CA LEU A 321 29.98 -18.83 27.46
C LEU A 321 30.10 -20.34 27.19
N PHE A 322 29.99 -21.17 28.23
CA PHE A 322 30.11 -22.61 28.09
C PHE A 322 28.89 -23.24 27.41
N HIS A 323 27.67 -23.01 27.93
CA HIS A 323 26.47 -23.72 27.47
C HIS A 323 25.84 -23.13 26.21
N VAL A 324 26.04 -21.84 25.92
CA VAL A 324 25.47 -21.19 24.73
C VAL A 324 26.53 -21.06 23.64
N CYS A 325 27.71 -20.55 23.98
CA CYS A 325 28.75 -20.23 22.99
C CYS A 325 29.79 -21.34 22.81
N ARG A 326 29.76 -22.39 23.63
CA ARG A 326 30.73 -23.52 23.62
C ARG A 326 32.17 -23.06 23.79
N VAL A 327 32.38 -22.06 24.65
CA VAL A 327 33.71 -21.49 24.98
C VAL A 327 33.98 -21.62 26.48
N GLY A 328 35.21 -21.99 26.84
CA GLY A 328 35.66 -22.11 28.22
C GLY A 328 35.51 -23.50 28.83
N ARG A 329 35.71 -23.60 30.14
CA ARG A 329 35.57 -24.85 30.92
C ARG A 329 34.20 -24.92 31.61
N LEU A 330 33.77 -26.14 31.97
CA LEU A 330 32.47 -26.40 32.61
C LEU A 330 32.34 -25.59 33.93
N PRO A 331 31.39 -24.65 34.04
CA PRO A 331 31.22 -23.84 35.24
C PRO A 331 30.20 -24.44 36.20
N LEU A 332 30.27 -24.04 37.47
CA LEU A 332 29.21 -24.29 38.45
C LEU A 332 28.10 -23.24 38.26
N CYS A 333 26.92 -23.69 37.86
CA CYS A 333 25.77 -22.82 37.60
C CYS A 333 24.66 -23.07 38.62
N SER A 334 24.17 -22.01 39.27
CA SER A 334 22.98 -22.10 40.12
C SER A 334 21.75 -22.41 39.27
N ARG A 335 20.68 -22.92 39.90
CA ARG A 335 19.39 -23.19 39.22
C ARG A 335 18.85 -21.95 38.49
N THR A 336 18.96 -20.78 39.11
CA THR A 336 18.53 -19.50 38.51
C THR A 336 19.34 -19.14 37.27
N VAL A 337 20.66 -19.34 37.30
CA VAL A 337 21.53 -19.08 36.14
C VAL A 337 21.22 -20.07 35.01
N MET A 338 21.01 -21.35 35.33
CA MET A 338 20.65 -22.36 34.33
C MET A 338 19.29 -22.09 33.68
N ALA A 339 18.33 -21.51 34.41
CA ALA A 339 17.06 -21.08 33.82
C ALA A 339 17.28 -19.97 32.76
N VAL A 340 18.16 -19.01 33.03
CA VAL A 340 18.53 -17.96 32.05
C VAL A 340 19.23 -18.57 30.83
N VAL A 341 20.18 -19.50 31.04
CA VAL A 341 20.87 -20.22 29.97
C VAL A 341 19.89 -20.97 29.07
N SER A 342 18.98 -21.75 29.67
CA SER A 342 17.97 -22.51 28.93
C SER A 342 17.07 -21.59 28.10
N ARG A 343 16.61 -20.47 28.69
CA ARG A 343 15.80 -19.47 27.98
C ARG A 343 16.57 -18.82 26.83
N VAL A 344 17.86 -18.48 27.01
CA VAL A 344 18.72 -17.97 25.93
C VAL A 344 18.88 -19.00 24.80
N GLN A 345 19.08 -20.28 25.13
CA GLN A 345 19.16 -21.34 24.11
C GLN A 345 17.86 -21.49 23.32
N SER A 346 16.70 -21.43 24.00
CA SER A 346 15.39 -21.44 23.35
C SER A 346 15.22 -20.23 22.43
N VAL A 347 15.57 -19.04 22.90
CA VAL A 347 15.55 -17.81 22.10
C VAL A 347 16.43 -17.92 20.86
N LEU A 348 17.66 -18.42 21.00
CA LEU A 348 18.59 -18.59 19.89
C LEU A 348 18.26 -19.77 18.98
N LYS A 349 17.35 -20.66 19.39
CA LYS A 349 16.76 -21.69 18.53
C LYS A 349 15.67 -21.09 17.64
N VAL A 350 14.88 -20.16 18.18
CA VAL A 350 13.88 -19.40 17.42
C VAL A 350 14.54 -18.35 16.51
N CYS A 351 15.63 -17.72 16.98
CA CYS A 351 16.33 -16.63 16.29
C CYS A 351 17.83 -16.93 16.13
N PRO A 352 18.20 -17.89 15.25
CA PRO A 352 19.57 -18.36 15.10
C PRO A 352 20.55 -17.28 14.64
N GLN A 353 20.07 -16.26 13.90
CA GLN A 353 20.86 -15.14 13.40
C GLN A 353 21.54 -14.33 14.51
N PHE A 354 21.01 -14.34 15.74
CA PHE A 354 21.59 -13.59 16.86
C PHE A 354 22.75 -14.32 17.55
N ARG A 355 22.92 -15.63 17.33
CA ARG A 355 23.87 -16.45 18.09
C ARG A 355 25.31 -15.94 17.96
N ALA A 356 25.74 -15.67 16.73
CA ALA A 356 27.10 -15.21 16.48
C ALA A 356 27.38 -13.84 17.13
N ALA A 357 26.45 -12.91 17.01
CA ALA A 357 26.57 -11.57 17.59
C ALA A 357 26.53 -11.61 19.13
N PHE A 358 25.61 -12.38 19.71
CA PHE A 358 25.50 -12.56 21.16
C PHE A 358 26.78 -13.15 21.75
N CYS A 359 27.34 -14.19 21.13
CA CYS A 359 28.57 -14.81 21.62
C CYS A 359 29.80 -13.92 21.51
N ARG A 360 29.93 -13.14 20.42
CA ARG A 360 31.00 -12.13 20.31
C ARG A 360 30.87 -11.06 21.41
N ALA A 361 29.66 -10.55 21.62
CA ALA A 361 29.42 -9.54 22.66
C ALA A 361 29.75 -10.08 24.06
N LEU A 362 29.32 -11.30 24.38
CA LEU A 362 29.55 -11.94 25.69
C LEU A 362 31.03 -12.22 25.97
N GLN A 363 31.83 -12.50 24.93
CA GLN A 363 33.28 -12.66 25.05
C GLN A 363 33.98 -11.33 25.28
N ALA A 364 33.51 -10.25 24.64
CA ALA A 364 34.04 -8.90 24.79
C ALA A 364 33.59 -8.18 26.08
N THR A 365 32.64 -8.77 26.80
CA THR A 365 32.18 -8.30 28.12
C THR A 365 33.25 -8.53 29.19
#